data_AF-A0A352FIP6-F1
#
_entry.id   AF-A0A352FIP6-F1
#
_cell.length_a   1.000
_cell.length_b   1.000
_cell.length_c   1.000
_cell.angle_alpha   90.00
_cell.angle_beta   90.00
_cell.angle_gamma   90.00
#
_symmetry.space_group_name_H-M   'P 1'
#
loop_
_entity.id
_entity.type
_entity.pdbx_description
1 polymer ?
#
loop_
_entity_poly.entity_id
_entity_poly.type
_entity_poly.pdbx_seq_one_letter_code
_entity_poly.pdbx_strand_id
1 'polypeptide(L)'
;MADTKTVPTVADLFRRAQAMRKENPQTAYRDIAKQIVREFSGGEFPPTYNLTIPEQDARAPEEDWSAGLPLVLRGIQQKDWAGVAQGIVLSLEQTENYERESGPEGNRDDWHDRSKGIRGAVEKGVGKWMPEELVRMAERQVKNRS
;
A
#
# COMPACT_ATOMS: atom_id res chain seq x y z
N MET A 1 25.49 -20.24 -6.18
CA MET A 1 24.10 -19.84 -6.52
C MET A 1 24.14 -18.34 -6.66
N ALA A 2 23.87 -17.80 -7.85
CA ALA A 2 23.96 -16.37 -8.09
C ALA A 2 22.75 -15.70 -7.45
N ASP A 3 22.98 -14.90 -6.41
CA ASP A 3 21.99 -13.94 -5.91
C ASP A 3 21.59 -13.04 -7.07
N THR A 4 20.44 -13.28 -7.67
CA THR A 4 19.76 -12.29 -8.50
C THR A 4 19.46 -11.12 -7.58
N LYS A 5 20.33 -10.09 -7.58
CA LYS A 5 20.06 -8.80 -6.93
C LYS A 5 18.77 -8.25 -7.54
N THR A 6 17.64 -8.55 -6.93
CA THR A 6 16.34 -8.01 -7.31
C THR A 6 16.37 -6.52 -7.02
N VAL A 7 16.22 -5.72 -8.07
CA VAL A 7 16.10 -4.26 -7.95
C VAL A 7 14.90 -3.95 -7.05
N PRO A 8 15.09 -3.18 -5.96
CA PRO A 8 14.00 -2.88 -5.05
C PRO A 8 12.93 -2.05 -5.76
N THR A 9 11.67 -2.44 -5.62
CA THR A 9 10.54 -1.64 -6.11
C THR A 9 10.16 -0.57 -5.09
N VAL A 10 9.39 0.44 -5.52
CA VAL A 10 8.83 1.46 -4.62
C VAL A 10 7.98 0.83 -3.52
N ALA A 11 7.20 -0.21 -3.86
CA ALA A 11 6.43 -0.98 -2.90
C ALA A 11 7.32 -1.70 -1.87
N ASP A 12 8.48 -2.23 -2.26
CA ASP A 12 9.41 -2.88 -1.32
C ASP A 12 9.98 -1.87 -0.31
N LEU A 13 10.37 -0.69 -0.78
CA LEU A 13 10.85 0.40 0.08
C LEU A 13 9.77 0.85 1.06
N PHE A 14 8.52 0.94 0.59
CA PHE A 14 7.38 1.32 1.42
C PHE A 14 7.05 0.26 2.48
N ARG A 15 7.02 -1.02 2.10
CA ARG A 15 6.84 -2.13 3.06
C ARG A 15 7.94 -2.14 4.12
N ARG A 16 9.18 -1.85 3.73
CA ARG A 16 10.30 -1.74 4.67
C ARG A 16 10.13 -0.57 5.63
N ALA A 17 9.67 0.59 5.14
CA ALA A 17 9.34 1.74 5.99
C ALA A 17 8.20 1.43 6.98
N GLN A 18 7.14 0.75 6.53
CA GLN A 18 6.05 0.29 7.40
C GLN A 18 6.53 -0.70 8.46
N ALA A 19 7.44 -1.63 8.11
CA ALA A 19 8.01 -2.55 9.08
C ALA A 19 8.76 -1.82 10.20
N MET A 20 9.55 -0.79 9.87
CA MET A 20 10.23 0.04 10.87
C MET A 20 9.25 0.76 11.80
N ARG A 21 8.12 1.27 11.28
CA ARG A 21 7.07 1.88 12.11
C ARG A 21 6.37 0.87 13.01
N LYS A 22 6.15 -0.35 12.53
CA LYS A 22 5.56 -1.43 13.34
C LYS A 22 6.50 -1.89 14.46
N GLU A 23 7.80 -1.98 14.16
CA GLU A 23 8.84 -2.34 15.14
C GLU A 23 9.00 -1.25 16.21
N ASN A 24 9.00 0.02 15.80
CA ASN A 24 9.03 1.16 16.73
C ASN A 24 8.07 2.28 16.28
N PRO A 25 6.86 2.34 16.86
CA PRO A 25 5.87 3.37 16.53
C PRO A 25 6.26 4.80 16.90
N GLN A 26 7.33 4.98 17.68
CA GLN A 26 7.86 6.30 18.07
C GLN A 26 9.04 6.75 17.21
N THR A 27 9.51 5.94 16.26
CA THR A 27 10.62 6.33 15.38
C THR A 27 10.19 7.50 14.51
N ALA A 28 11.02 8.54 14.52
CA ALA A 28 10.81 9.71 13.67
C ALA A 28 10.98 9.33 12.19
N TYR A 29 10.10 9.87 11.37
CA TYR A 29 10.12 9.75 9.91
C TYR A 29 11.49 10.04 9.27
N ARG A 30 12.21 11.04 9.80
CA ARG A 30 13.57 11.37 9.35
C ARG A 30 14.56 10.21 9.56
N ASP A 31 14.42 9.46 10.63
CA ASP A 31 15.34 8.36 10.94
C ASP A 31 15.01 7.11 10.12
N ILE A 32 13.73 6.89 9.79
CA ILE A 32 13.30 5.90 8.80
C ILE A 32 13.92 6.21 7.44
N ALA A 33 13.85 7.47 6.99
CA ALA A 33 14.45 7.89 5.72
C ALA A 33 15.97 7.60 5.70
N LYS A 34 16.70 7.94 6.78
CA LYS A 34 18.14 7.63 6.89
C LYS A 34 18.41 6.13 6.81
N GLN A 35 17.57 5.31 7.46
CA GLN A 35 17.74 3.87 7.47
C GLN A 35 17.48 3.26 6.09
N ILE A 36 16.47 3.73 5.36
CA ILE A 36 16.22 3.33 3.96
C ILE A 36 17.44 3.68 3.09
N VAL A 37 17.96 4.90 3.19
CA VAL A 37 19.17 5.28 2.45
C VAL A 37 20.33 4.35 2.80
N ARG A 38 20.55 4.05 4.09
CA ARG A 38 21.62 3.16 4.53
C ARG A 38 21.49 1.73 3.97
N GLU A 39 20.27 1.20 3.91
CA GLU A 39 20.01 -0.17 3.45
C GLU A 39 20.07 -0.30 1.92
N PHE A 40 19.58 0.69 1.18
CA PHE A 40 19.35 0.56 -0.26
C PHE A 40 20.32 1.38 -1.14
N SER A 41 21.05 2.35 -0.59
CA SER A 41 21.92 3.23 -1.39
C SER A 41 23.04 2.53 -2.16
N GLY A 42 23.43 1.31 -1.75
CA GLY A 42 24.40 0.48 -2.47
C GLY A 42 23.82 -0.32 -3.64
N GLY A 43 22.52 -0.19 -3.91
CA GLY A 43 21.79 -0.90 -4.98
C GLY A 43 21.38 -0.01 -6.15
N GLU A 44 20.76 -0.63 -7.15
CA GLU A 44 20.15 0.08 -8.28
C GLU A 44 18.85 0.78 -7.85
N PHE A 45 18.55 1.91 -8.50
CA PHE A 45 17.32 2.65 -8.26
C PHE A 45 16.09 1.88 -8.73
N PRO A 46 14.94 2.04 -8.05
CA PRO A 46 13.68 1.46 -8.50
C PRO A 46 13.32 1.87 -9.93
N PRO A 47 12.66 0.99 -10.71
CA PRO A 47 12.16 1.34 -12.02
C PRO A 47 11.04 2.39 -11.96
N THR A 48 11.00 3.30 -12.92
CA THR A 48 9.99 4.37 -13.00
C THR A 48 8.62 3.93 -13.52
N TYR A 49 8.54 2.75 -14.15
CA TYR A 49 7.28 2.24 -14.74
C TYR A 49 6.32 1.64 -13.70
N ASN A 50 6.75 1.46 -12.45
CA ASN A 50 5.91 0.91 -11.39
C ASN A 50 6.16 1.62 -10.05
N LEU A 51 5.56 2.81 -9.90
CA LEU A 51 5.59 3.60 -8.67
C LEU A 51 4.44 3.29 -7.71
N THR A 52 3.50 2.43 -8.11
CA THR A 52 2.29 2.14 -7.34
C THR A 52 2.61 1.39 -6.04
N ILE A 53 1.77 1.61 -5.02
CA ILE A 53 1.81 0.88 -3.75
C ILE A 53 0.44 0.20 -3.57
N PRO A 54 0.20 -0.94 -4.25
CA PRO A 54 -1.13 -1.55 -4.33
C PRO A 54 -1.76 -1.84 -2.98
N GLU A 55 -0.94 -2.12 -1.96
CA GLU A 55 -1.41 -2.42 -0.61
C GLU A 55 -2.03 -1.22 0.10
N GLN A 56 -1.76 0.01 -0.36
CA GLN A 56 -2.36 1.21 0.23
C GLN A 56 -3.68 1.62 -0.41
N ASP A 57 -4.00 1.11 -1.60
CA ASP A 57 -5.27 1.47 -2.26
C ASP A 57 -6.48 1.06 -1.41
N ALA A 58 -6.39 -0.04 -0.66
CA ALA A 58 -7.44 -0.45 0.26
C ALA A 58 -7.41 0.27 1.64
N ARG A 59 -6.31 0.94 1.99
CA ARG A 59 -6.07 1.50 3.34
C ARG A 59 -6.25 3.00 3.42
N ALA A 60 -5.83 3.74 2.39
CA ALA A 60 -5.92 5.18 2.32
C ALA A 60 -6.39 5.64 0.93
N PRO A 61 -6.98 6.84 0.81
CA PRO A 61 -7.19 7.52 -0.46
C PRO A 61 -5.93 7.54 -1.32
N GLU A 62 -6.12 7.49 -2.65
CA GLU A 62 -5.01 7.58 -3.60
C GLU A 62 -4.16 8.82 -3.39
N GLU A 63 -4.78 9.94 -3.03
CA GLU A 63 -4.12 11.20 -2.73
C GLU A 63 -3.08 11.08 -1.60
N ASP A 64 -3.39 10.32 -0.54
CA ASP A 64 -2.53 10.19 0.63
C ASP A 64 -1.34 9.26 0.35
N TRP A 65 -1.59 8.07 -0.20
CA TRP A 65 -0.50 7.13 -0.45
C TRP A 65 0.37 7.52 -1.66
N SER A 66 -0.17 8.30 -2.60
CA SER A 66 0.58 8.81 -3.74
C SER A 66 1.34 10.12 -3.47
N ALA A 67 1.09 10.80 -2.34
CA ALA A 67 1.64 12.12 -2.00
C ALA A 67 3.17 12.22 -2.17
N GLY A 68 3.89 11.16 -1.84
CA GLY A 68 5.34 11.07 -1.94
C GLY A 68 5.90 10.63 -3.30
N LEU A 69 5.07 10.08 -4.20
CA LEU A 69 5.54 9.51 -5.46
C LEU A 69 6.20 10.51 -6.41
N PRO A 70 5.78 11.80 -6.49
CA PRO A 70 6.52 12.79 -7.27
C PRO A 70 7.96 12.99 -6.77
N LEU A 71 8.19 12.92 -5.45
CA LEU A 71 9.53 12.99 -4.86
C LEU A 71 10.33 11.71 -5.14
N VAL A 72 9.68 10.55 -5.06
CA VAL A 72 10.30 9.26 -5.43
C VAL A 72 10.75 9.29 -6.90
N LEU A 73 9.87 9.68 -7.81
CA LEU A 73 10.18 9.76 -9.25
C LEU A 73 11.33 10.73 -9.50
N ARG A 74 11.29 11.93 -8.90
CA ARG A 74 12.38 12.90 -9.00
C ARG A 74 13.69 12.33 -8.47
N GLY A 75 13.67 11.66 -7.32
CA GLY A 75 14.84 11.01 -6.72
C GLY A 75 15.43 9.95 -7.64
N ILE A 76 14.59 9.10 -8.24
CA ILE A 76 15.03 8.09 -9.23
C ILE A 76 15.68 8.77 -10.44
N GLN A 77 15.05 9.80 -11.01
CA GLN A 77 15.56 10.53 -12.16
C GLN A 77 16.89 11.25 -11.87
N GLN A 78 17.05 11.77 -10.65
CA GLN A 78 18.25 12.47 -10.19
C GLN A 78 19.32 11.54 -9.62
N LYS A 79 19.02 10.23 -9.54
CA LYS A 79 19.88 9.23 -8.87
C LYS A 79 20.20 9.63 -7.43
N ASP A 80 19.20 10.14 -6.72
CA ASP A 80 19.30 10.57 -5.33
C ASP A 80 18.41 9.70 -4.42
N TRP A 81 19.08 8.85 -3.63
CA TRP A 81 18.42 8.00 -2.64
C TRP A 81 17.79 8.80 -1.50
N ALA A 82 18.29 10.01 -1.19
CA ALA A 82 17.68 10.85 -0.17
C ALA A 82 16.29 11.33 -0.62
N GLY A 83 16.15 11.79 -1.86
CA GLY A 83 14.86 12.13 -2.47
C GLY A 83 13.89 10.96 -2.53
N VAL A 84 14.37 9.76 -2.87
CA VAL A 84 13.55 8.52 -2.86
C VAL A 84 13.04 8.24 -1.45
N ALA A 85 13.92 8.20 -0.46
CA ALA A 85 13.54 7.89 0.92
C ALA A 85 12.60 8.95 1.52
N GLN A 86 12.79 10.23 1.20
CA GLN A 86 11.89 11.30 1.60
C GLN A 86 10.48 11.12 1.02
N GLY A 87 10.38 10.77 -0.26
CA GLY A 87 9.08 10.47 -0.88
C GLY A 87 8.37 9.30 -0.23
N ILE A 88 9.07 8.18 0.00
CA ILE A 88 8.50 7.00 0.69
C ILE A 88 7.93 7.38 2.06
N VAL A 89 8.69 8.15 2.83
CA VAL A 89 8.30 8.56 4.18
C VAL A 89 7.15 9.56 4.18
N LEU A 90 7.07 10.46 3.19
CA LEU A 90 5.94 11.37 3.03
C LEU A 90 4.64 10.59 2.77
N SER A 91 4.65 9.63 1.84
CA SER A 91 3.49 8.77 1.60
C SER A 91 3.08 7.99 2.86
N LEU A 92 4.06 7.53 3.65
CA LEU A 92 3.81 6.80 4.89
C LEU A 92 3.15 7.69 5.94
N GLU A 93 3.69 8.90 6.12
CA GLU A 93 3.14 9.89 7.04
C GLU A 93 1.70 10.25 6.69
N GLN A 94 1.38 10.49 5.41
CA GLN A 94 0.01 10.82 5.00
C GLN A 94 -0.95 9.65 5.21
N THR A 95 -0.52 8.44 4.88
CA THR A 95 -1.33 7.23 5.13
C THR A 95 -1.60 7.06 6.62
N GLU A 96 -0.60 7.24 7.49
CA GLU A 96 -0.77 7.12 8.94
C GLU A 96 -1.63 8.26 9.53
N ASN A 97 -1.49 9.48 9.01
CA ASN A 97 -2.33 10.60 9.41
C ASN A 97 -3.79 10.33 9.04
N TYR A 98 -4.05 9.85 7.81
CA TYR A 98 -5.38 9.44 7.37
C TYR A 98 -5.97 8.36 8.28
N GLU A 99 -5.21 7.32 8.61
CA GLU A 99 -5.67 6.24 9.51
C GLU A 99 -5.98 6.77 10.92
N ARG A 100 -5.18 7.71 11.44
CA ARG A 100 -5.42 8.33 12.75
C ARG A 100 -6.65 9.23 12.76
N GLU A 101 -6.87 9.98 11.68
CA GLU A 101 -8.01 10.90 11.54
C GLU A 101 -9.32 10.17 11.23
N SER A 102 -9.24 9.06 10.48
CA SER A 102 -10.40 8.24 10.10
C SER A 102 -10.95 7.36 11.22
N GLY A 103 -10.19 7.18 12.31
CA GLY A 103 -10.59 6.37 13.47
C GLY A 103 -10.59 4.84 13.22
N PRO A 104 -10.83 4.02 14.27
CA PRO A 104 -10.81 2.56 14.16
C PRO A 104 -11.88 2.02 13.20
N GLU A 105 -11.58 0.91 12.52
CA GLU A 105 -12.52 0.22 11.62
C GLU A 105 -13.84 -0.07 12.34
N GLY A 106 -14.91 0.62 11.92
CA GLY A 106 -16.23 0.56 12.54
C GLY A 106 -16.98 1.90 12.55
N ASN A 107 -16.26 3.02 12.42
CA ASN A 107 -16.84 4.36 12.35
C ASN A 107 -16.55 5.06 11.01
N ARG A 108 -16.32 4.28 9.93
CA ARG A 108 -16.22 4.80 8.57
C ARG A 108 -17.57 5.41 8.21
N ASP A 109 -17.63 6.74 8.10
CA ASP A 109 -18.81 7.43 7.60
C ASP A 109 -19.17 6.87 6.21
N ASP A 110 -20.44 6.96 5.83
CA ASP A 110 -20.99 6.34 4.61
C ASP A 110 -20.24 6.72 3.32
N TRP A 111 -19.49 7.83 3.37
CA TRP A 111 -18.64 8.34 2.31
C TRP A 111 -17.30 7.58 2.15
N HIS A 112 -16.78 6.97 3.22
CA HIS A 112 -15.48 6.30 3.26
C HIS A 112 -15.56 4.79 2.98
N ASP A 113 -16.77 4.22 2.86
CA ASP A 113 -16.97 2.83 2.45
C ASP A 113 -16.98 2.72 0.93
N ARG A 114 -15.84 2.37 0.32
CA ARG A 114 -15.71 2.16 -1.14
C ARG A 114 -16.59 1.02 -1.68
N SER A 115 -17.19 0.19 -0.82
CA SER A 115 -18.17 -0.83 -1.23
C SER A 115 -19.59 -0.27 -1.39
N LYS A 116 -19.90 0.91 -0.84
CA LYS A 116 -21.18 1.61 -1.04
C LYS A 116 -21.22 2.20 -2.44
N GLY A 117 -22.02 1.58 -3.31
CA GLY A 117 -22.20 1.95 -4.72
C GLY A 117 -21.93 0.80 -5.68
N ILE A 118 -20.93 -0.03 -5.38
CA ILE A 118 -20.65 -1.26 -6.14
C ILE A 118 -21.37 -2.49 -5.59
N ARG A 119 -21.80 -2.52 -4.31
CA ARG A 119 -22.50 -3.68 -3.74
C ARG A 119 -23.71 -4.13 -4.57
N GLY A 120 -24.59 -3.21 -4.96
CA GLY A 120 -25.75 -3.55 -5.80
C GLY A 120 -25.39 -3.94 -7.24
N ALA A 121 -24.28 -3.43 -7.79
CA ALA A 121 -23.79 -3.82 -9.10
C ALA A 121 -23.10 -5.20 -9.07
N VAL A 122 -22.34 -5.48 -8.01
CA VAL A 122 -21.69 -6.76 -7.74
C VAL A 122 -22.75 -7.83 -7.48
N GLU A 123 -23.78 -7.56 -6.67
CA GLU A 123 -24.87 -8.49 -6.39
C GLU A 123 -25.66 -8.85 -7.66
N LYS A 124 -25.96 -7.85 -8.50
CA LYS A 124 -26.57 -8.07 -9.82
C LYS A 124 -25.64 -8.79 -10.81
N GLY A 125 -24.34 -8.50 -10.77
CA GLY A 125 -23.33 -9.12 -11.64
C GLY A 125 -23.10 -10.59 -11.27
N VAL A 126 -22.94 -10.89 -9.98
CA VAL A 126 -22.83 -12.25 -9.46
C VAL A 126 -24.10 -13.02 -9.75
N GLY A 127 -25.30 -12.46 -9.52
CA GLY A 127 -26.56 -13.12 -9.87
C GLY A 127 -26.74 -13.38 -11.38
N LYS A 128 -26.16 -12.53 -12.25
CA LYS A 128 -26.24 -12.70 -13.71
C LYS A 128 -25.28 -13.75 -14.27
N TRP A 129 -24.09 -13.87 -13.68
CA TRP A 129 -23.01 -14.70 -14.22
C TRP A 129 -22.66 -15.92 -13.37
N MET A 130 -23.17 -15.98 -12.14
CA MET A 130 -22.97 -17.08 -11.20
C MET A 130 -24.34 -17.68 -10.83
N PRO A 131 -24.73 -18.81 -11.46
CA PRO A 131 -25.97 -19.50 -11.14
C PRO A 131 -26.10 -19.79 -9.64
N GLU A 132 -27.33 -19.72 -9.11
CA GLU A 132 -27.64 -19.93 -7.69
C GLU A 132 -27.11 -21.26 -7.14
N GLU A 133 -27.03 -22.29 -7.99
CA GLU A 133 -26.48 -23.60 -7.63
C GLU A 133 -24.97 -23.55 -7.32
N LEU A 134 -24.20 -22.67 -7.98
CA LEU A 134 -22.78 -22.48 -7.68
C LEU A 134 -22.57 -21.67 -6.40
N VAL A 135 -23.43 -20.68 -6.13
CA VAL A 135 -23.43 -19.92 -4.87
C VAL A 135 -23.65 -20.88 -3.69
N ARG A 136 -24.68 -21.74 -3.79
CA ARG A 136 -25.00 -22.74 -2.76
C ARG A 136 -23.89 -23.76 -2.54
N MET A 137 -23.16 -24.15 -3.59
CA MET A 137 -22.00 -25.04 -3.45
C MET A 137 -20.83 -24.34 -2.74
N ALA A 138 -20.57 -23.07 -3.05
CA ALA A 138 -19.53 -22.28 -2.39
C ALA A 138 -19.84 -22.07 -0.91
N GLU A 139 -21.08 -21.72 -0.57
CA GLU A 139 -21.53 -21.56 0.83
C GLU A 139 -21.42 -22.86 1.64
N ARG A 140 -21.73 -24.02 1.03
CA ARG A 140 -21.53 -25.33 1.67
C ARG A 140 -20.06 -25.67 1.89
N GLN A 141 -19.16 -25.30 0.96
CA GLN A 141 -17.72 -25.54 1.14
C GLN A 141 -17.12 -24.69 2.26
N VAL A 142 -17.53 -23.43 2.40
CA VAL A 142 -17.06 -22.55 3.49
C VAL A 142 -17.50 -23.10 4.86
N LYS A 143 -18.74 -23.61 4.95
CA LYS A 143 -19.30 -24.20 6.17
C LYS A 143 -18.63 -25.52 6.59
N ASN A 144 -18.06 -26.26 5.64
CA ASN A 144 -17.30 -27.49 5.91
C ASN A 144 -15.80 -27.26 6.20
N ARG A 145 -15.32 -26.02 6.07
CA ARG A 145 -13.93 -25.61 6.37
C ARG A 145 -13.79 -24.87 7.72
N SER A 146 -14.90 -24.59 8.38
CA SER A 146 -14.96 -24.11 9.77
C SER A 146 -15.18 -25.28 10.71
#